data_AF-A0A5K1ETM3-F1
#
_entry.id   AF-A0A5K1ETM3-F1
#
_cell.length_a   1.000
_cell.length_b   1.000
_cell.length_c   1.000
_cell.angle_alpha   90.00
_cell.angle_beta   90.00
_cell.angle_gamma   90.00
#
_symmetry.space_group_name_H-M   'P 1'
#
loop_
_entity.id
_entity.type
_entity.pdbx_description
1 polymer ?
#
loop_
_entity_poly.entity_id
_entity_poly.type
_entity_poly.pdbx_seq_one_letter_code
_entity_poly.pdbx_strand_id
1 'polypeptide(L)'
;VDMVIIPATTGQMGVLPGHVSTIAELKPGIVSVHEGNDVTKYFISSGFAFIHANSFADIVAVEAMPIDRIDPSLVQKGLADFQHKLNTASTELEKAEAQIGIDVHSALNSALAG
;
A
#
# COMPACT_ATOMS: atom_id res chain seq x y z
N VAL A 1 -16.87 -5.71 -9.60
CA VAL A 1 -16.13 -5.92 -8.33
C VAL A 1 -16.95 -6.79 -7.38
N ASP A 2 -16.44 -7.98 -7.08
CA ASP A 2 -17.02 -8.90 -6.08
C ASP A 2 -16.37 -8.72 -4.71
N MET A 3 -15.10 -8.34 -4.69
CA MET A 3 -14.32 -8.15 -3.46
C MET A 3 -13.14 -7.22 -3.72
N VAL A 4 -12.80 -6.42 -2.71
CA VAL A 4 -11.53 -5.67 -2.68
C VAL A 4 -10.77 -6.05 -1.42
N ILE A 5 -9.49 -6.38 -1.55
CA ILE A 5 -8.58 -6.58 -0.42
C ILE A 5 -7.72 -5.33 -0.27
N ILE A 6 -7.71 -4.75 0.92
CA ILE A 6 -6.99 -3.51 1.24
C ILE A 6 -6.00 -3.69 2.40
N PRO A 7 -4.83 -3.02 2.38
CA PRO A 7 -3.84 -3.07 3.45
C PRO A 7 -4.17 -2.04 4.53
N ALA A 8 -5.12 -2.36 5.42
CA ALA A 8 -5.48 -1.48 6.53
C ALA A 8 -4.40 -1.45 7.63
N THR A 9 -4.39 -0.41 8.45
CA THR A 9 -3.47 -0.29 9.60
C THR A 9 -3.55 -1.49 10.55
N THR A 10 -4.73 -2.10 10.67
CA THR A 10 -5.01 -3.27 11.53
C THR A 10 -4.73 -4.62 10.86
N GLY A 11 -4.33 -4.65 9.58
CA GLY A 11 -4.07 -5.86 8.81
C GLY A 11 -4.74 -5.85 7.43
N GLN A 12 -4.77 -6.99 6.77
CA GLN A 12 -5.46 -7.14 5.49
C GLN A 12 -6.98 -7.21 5.71
N MET A 13 -7.73 -6.35 5.04
CA MET A 13 -9.19 -6.28 5.14
C MET A 13 -9.82 -6.63 3.79
N GLY A 14 -10.75 -7.58 3.78
CA GLY A 14 -11.57 -7.91 2.63
C GLY A 14 -12.92 -7.19 2.70
N VAL A 15 -13.20 -6.36 1.69
CA VAL A 15 -14.45 -5.62 1.55
C VAL A 15 -15.31 -6.30 0.49
N LEU A 16 -16.47 -6.81 0.91
CA LEU A 16 -17.48 -7.46 0.05
C LEU A 16 -18.76 -6.61 0.01
N PRO A 17 -19.69 -6.87 -0.93
CA PRO A 17 -21.01 -6.25 -0.93
C PRO A 17 -21.72 -6.39 0.43
N GLY A 18 -22.30 -5.30 0.92
CA GLY A 18 -22.96 -5.26 2.23
C GLY A 18 -22.03 -5.21 3.45
N HIS A 19 -20.73 -4.96 3.27
CA HIS A 19 -19.81 -4.75 4.38
C HIS A 19 -20.26 -3.58 5.27
N VAL A 20 -20.00 -3.67 6.57
CA VAL A 20 -20.33 -2.61 7.54
C VAL A 20 -19.61 -1.32 7.18
N SER A 21 -20.32 -0.19 7.30
CA SER A 21 -19.73 1.13 7.07
C SER A 21 -18.51 1.34 7.97
N THR A 22 -17.38 1.66 7.38
CA THR A 22 -16.09 1.74 8.08
C THR A 22 -15.18 2.73 7.37
N ILE A 23 -14.44 3.50 8.14
CA ILE A 23 -13.31 4.29 7.65
C ILE A 23 -12.04 3.60 8.14
N ALA A 24 -11.16 3.23 7.21
CA ALA A 24 -9.90 2.57 7.52
C ALA A 24 -8.73 3.38 6.96
N GLU A 25 -7.69 3.56 7.78
CA GLU A 25 -6.40 4.07 7.32
C GLU A 25 -5.66 2.96 6.58
N LEU A 26 -5.00 3.32 5.47
CA LEU A 26 -4.26 2.43 4.60
C LEU A 26 -2.75 2.60 4.77
N LYS A 27 -2.05 1.48 4.87
CA LYS A 27 -0.58 1.40 4.89
C LYS A 27 -0.03 1.15 3.48
N PRO A 28 1.27 1.44 3.25
CA PRO A 28 1.94 1.02 2.03
C PRO A 28 1.76 -0.47 1.78
N GLY A 29 1.25 -0.85 0.62
CA GLY A 29 0.94 -2.27 0.36
C GLY A 29 0.10 -2.50 -0.89
N ILE A 30 -0.38 -3.74 -1.04
CA ILE A 30 -1.16 -4.16 -2.21
C ILE A 30 -2.66 -4.02 -1.93
N VAL A 31 -3.36 -3.36 -2.85
CA VAL A 31 -4.80 -3.46 -3.03
C VAL A 31 -5.09 -4.45 -4.16
N SER A 32 -5.96 -5.44 -3.92
CA SER A 32 -6.39 -6.40 -4.92
C SER A 32 -7.88 -6.23 -5.21
N VAL A 33 -8.23 -5.97 -6.46
CA VAL A 33 -9.62 -5.85 -6.94
C VAL A 33 -9.99 -7.14 -7.65
N HIS A 34 -11.04 -7.81 -7.17
CA HIS A 34 -11.53 -9.07 -7.71
C HIS A 34 -12.83 -8.83 -8.48
N GLU A 35 -12.86 -9.26 -9.75
CA GLU A 35 -14.02 -9.22 -10.63
C GLU A 35 -14.18 -10.56 -11.35
N GLY A 36 -15.04 -11.43 -10.82
CA GLY A 36 -15.17 -12.82 -11.26
C GLY A 36 -13.86 -13.59 -11.09
N ASN A 37 -13.27 -13.99 -12.22
CA ASN A 37 -11.97 -14.67 -12.24
C ASN A 37 -10.79 -13.70 -12.37
N ASP A 38 -11.05 -12.42 -12.64
CA ASP A 38 -10.01 -11.43 -12.87
C ASP A 38 -9.58 -10.80 -11.54
N VAL A 39 -8.26 -10.74 -11.33
CA VAL A 39 -7.65 -10.10 -10.16
C VAL A 39 -6.66 -9.05 -10.62
N THR A 40 -6.99 -7.79 -10.35
CA THR A 40 -6.10 -6.67 -10.64
C THR A 40 -5.46 -6.16 -9.36
N LYS A 41 -4.12 -6.07 -9.35
CA LYS A 41 -3.35 -5.65 -8.18
C LYS A 41 -2.71 -4.28 -8.38
N TYR A 42 -2.85 -3.43 -7.38
CA TYR A 42 -2.24 -2.11 -7.30
C TYR A 42 -1.39 -2.02 -6.05
N PHE A 43 -0.20 -1.44 -6.17
CA PHE A 43 0.52 -0.95 -5.00
C PHE A 43 0.01 0.45 -4.66
N ILE A 44 -0.28 0.70 -3.38
CA ILE A 44 -0.64 2.02 -2.87
C ILE A 44 0.40 2.51 -1.87
N SER A 45 0.68 3.81 -1.87
CA SER A 45 1.64 4.42 -0.94
C SER A 45 1.05 4.57 0.47
N SER A 46 -0.10 5.23 0.58
CA SER A 46 -0.86 5.43 1.82
C SER A 46 -2.23 6.02 1.48
N GLY A 47 -3.14 6.07 2.45
CA GLY A 47 -4.44 6.71 2.22
C GLY A 47 -5.54 6.28 3.19
N PHE A 48 -6.78 6.35 2.71
CA PHE A 48 -7.97 5.94 3.44
C PHE A 48 -8.91 5.14 2.55
N ALA A 49 -9.60 4.18 3.16
CA ALA A 49 -10.75 3.50 2.57
C ALA A 49 -12.03 3.94 3.29
N PHE A 50 -13.01 4.40 2.53
CA PHE A 50 -14.34 4.76 3.00
C PHE A 50 -15.32 3.71 2.51
N ILE A 51 -15.84 2.89 3.41
CA ILE A 51 -16.83 1.86 3.11
C ILE A 51 -18.19 2.40 3.53
N HIS A 52 -19.13 2.45 2.58
CA HIS A 52 -20.44 3.06 2.75
C HIS A 52 -21.54 1.99 2.91
N ALA A 53 -22.63 2.35 3.60
CA ALA A 53 -23.76 1.45 3.82
C ALA A 53 -24.49 1.05 2.53
N ASN A 54 -24.36 1.83 1.46
CA ASN A 54 -24.98 1.58 0.17
C ASN A 54 -24.16 0.62 -0.72
N SER A 55 -23.21 -0.13 -0.14
CA SER A 55 -22.31 -1.05 -0.86
C SER A 55 -21.36 -0.37 -1.87
N PHE A 56 -21.00 0.89 -1.61
CA PHE A 56 -19.91 1.58 -2.29
C PHE A 56 -18.69 1.64 -1.38
N ALA A 57 -17.49 1.57 -1.98
CA ALA A 57 -16.23 1.76 -1.28
C ALA A 57 -15.34 2.72 -2.07
N ASP A 58 -14.91 3.81 -1.42
CA ASP A 58 -13.96 4.76 -1.99
C ASP A 58 -12.58 4.48 -1.43
N ILE A 59 -11.64 4.11 -2.30
CA ILE A 59 -10.23 3.94 -1.95
C ILE A 59 -9.48 5.20 -2.37
N VAL A 60 -9.08 6.00 -1.41
CA VAL A 60 -8.37 7.26 -1.63
C VAL A 60 -6.91 7.05 -1.26
N ALA A 61 -6.04 7.03 -2.26
CA ALA A 61 -4.60 6.91 -2.07
C ALA A 61 -3.86 8.12 -2.66
N VAL A 62 -2.72 8.48 -2.08
CA VAL A 62 -1.88 9.55 -2.63
C VAL A 62 -1.28 9.12 -3.96
N GLU A 63 -0.74 7.91 -4.00
CA GLU A 63 -0.24 7.26 -5.22
C GLU A 63 -0.76 5.83 -5.28
N ALA A 64 -1.15 5.42 -6.49
CA ALA A 64 -1.54 4.05 -6.80
C ALA A 64 -0.93 3.65 -8.14
N MET A 65 -0.18 2.54 -8.15
CA MET A 65 0.48 2.05 -9.36
C MET A 65 0.18 0.57 -9.59
N PRO A 66 -0.18 0.16 -10.82
CA PRO A 66 -0.24 -1.25 -11.19
C PRO A 66 1.09 -1.96 -10.90
N ILE A 67 1.04 -3.17 -10.32
CA ILE A 67 2.25 -3.88 -9.90
C ILE A 67 3.18 -4.20 -11.08
N ASP A 68 2.61 -4.47 -12.25
CA ASP A 68 3.35 -4.75 -13.49
C ASP A 68 4.17 -3.57 -14.03
N ARG A 69 3.93 -2.36 -13.53
CA ARG A 69 4.68 -1.15 -13.89
C ARG A 69 5.82 -0.82 -12.93
N ILE A 70 5.99 -1.59 -11.85
CA ILE A 70 7.04 -1.36 -10.85
C ILE A 70 8.31 -2.09 -11.30
N ASP A 71 9.42 -1.35 -11.44
CA ASP A 71 10.73 -1.94 -11.73
C ASP A 71 11.40 -2.43 -10.44
N PRO A 72 11.63 -3.76 -10.28
CA PRO A 72 12.24 -4.32 -9.08
C PRO A 72 13.65 -3.79 -8.80
N SER A 73 14.41 -3.45 -9.84
CA SER A 73 15.78 -2.94 -9.70
C SER A 73 15.79 -1.54 -9.06
N LEU A 74 14.83 -0.69 -9.43
CA LEU A 74 14.68 0.65 -8.85
C LEU A 74 14.21 0.56 -7.40
N VAL A 75 13.32 -0.39 -7.08
CA VAL A 75 12.87 -0.63 -5.70
C VAL A 75 14.05 -1.03 -4.80
N GLN A 76 14.88 -1.99 -5.24
CA GLN A 76 16.04 -2.43 -4.47
C GLN A 76 17.07 -1.31 -4.29
N LYS A 77 17.31 -0.53 -5.35
CA LYS A 77 18.18 0.64 -5.26
C LYS A 77 17.65 1.67 -4.26
N GLY A 78 16.36 2.02 -4.35
CA GLY A 78 15.73 2.95 -3.43
C GLY A 78 15.79 2.48 -1.98
N LEU A 79 15.58 1.19 -1.72
CA LEU A 79 15.72 0.60 -0.39
C LEU A 79 17.14 0.79 0.17
N ALA A 80 18.17 0.52 -0.63
CA ALA A 80 19.57 0.72 -0.23
C ALA A 80 19.88 2.20 0.03
N ASP A 81 19.37 3.11 -0.81
CA ASP A 81 19.56 4.55 -0.66
C ASP A 81 18.94 5.06 0.65
N PHE A 82 17.73 4.62 1.01
CA PHE A 82 17.07 5.01 2.27
C PHE A 82 17.71 4.36 3.50
N GLN A 83 18.21 3.12 3.39
CA GLN A 83 19.02 2.49 4.45
C GLN A 83 20.32 3.27 4.70
N HIS A 84 21.00 3.71 3.64
CA HIS A 84 22.17 4.56 3.77
C HIS A 84 21.82 5.90 4.42
N LYS A 85 20.73 6.55 3.98
CA LYS A 85 20.26 7.81 4.58
C LYS A 85 19.98 7.66 6.07
N LEU A 86 19.33 6.57 6.50
CA LEU A 86 19.06 6.30 7.91
C LEU A 86 20.36 6.21 8.73
N ASN A 87 21.39 5.55 8.19
CA ASN A 87 22.67 5.40 8.85
C ASN A 87 23.46 6.71 8.95
N THR A 88 23.31 7.60 7.97
CA THR A 88 24.00 8.91 7.94
C THR A 88 23.20 10.05 8.57
N ALA A 89 21.94 9.82 8.90
CA ALA A 89 21.04 10.83 9.45
C ALA A 89 21.54 11.34 10.82
N SER A 90 21.58 12.66 10.95
CA SER A 90 22.11 13.35 12.12
C SER A 90 21.01 13.85 13.05
N THR A 91 19.82 14.07 12.52
CA THR A 91 18.65 14.54 13.26
C THR A 91 17.56 13.46 13.34
N GLU A 92 16.71 13.55 14.35
CA GLU A 92 15.57 12.63 14.49
C GLU A 92 14.55 12.79 13.35
N LEU A 93 14.44 13.99 12.77
CA LEU A 93 13.61 14.23 11.60
C LEU A 93 14.14 13.46 10.38
N GLU A 94 15.43 13.58 10.07
CA GLU A 94 16.05 12.85 8.95
C GLU A 94 15.94 11.32 9.13
N LYS A 95 16.07 10.83 10.37
CA LYS A 95 15.87 9.41 10.67
C LYS A 95 14.43 8.97 10.42
N ALA A 96 13.45 9.76 10.85
CA ALA A 96 12.04 9.46 10.64
C ALA A 96 11.69 9.42 9.14
N GLU A 97 12.16 10.39 8.35
CA GLU A 97 11.97 10.41 6.89
C GLU A 97 12.64 9.22 6.20
N ALA A 98 13.86 8.87 6.61
CA ALA A 98 14.55 7.71 6.08
C ALA A 98 13.82 6.41 6.42
N GLN A 99 13.29 6.29 7.64
CA GLN A 99 12.51 5.13 8.06
C GLN A 99 11.22 4.98 7.23
N ILE A 100 10.48 6.06 6.99
CA ILE A 100 9.30 6.04 6.11
C ILE A 100 9.68 5.55 4.70
N GLY A 101 10.81 6.03 4.17
CA GLY A 101 11.33 5.56 2.88
C GLY A 101 11.63 4.07 2.85
N ILE A 102 12.26 3.54 3.91
CA ILE A 102 12.54 2.11 4.07
C ILE A 102 11.23 1.31 4.12
N ASP A 103 10.25 1.77 4.90
CA ASP A 103 8.97 1.06 5.08
C ASP A 103 8.22 0.91 3.74
N VAL A 104 8.17 1.98 2.93
CA VAL A 104 7.55 1.95 1.60
C VAL A 104 8.31 1.02 0.64
N HIS A 105 9.65 1.11 0.57
CA HIS A 105 10.43 0.27 -0.34
C HIS A 105 10.46 -1.19 0.07
N SER A 106 10.38 -1.46 1.38
CA SER A 106 10.23 -2.81 1.92
C SER A 106 8.86 -3.41 1.54
N ALA A 107 7.79 -2.61 1.63
CA ALA A 107 6.46 -3.01 1.19
C ALA A 107 6.41 -3.26 -0.33
N LEU A 108 7.05 -2.40 -1.15
CA LEU A 108 7.19 -2.60 -2.60
C LEU A 108 7.91 -3.90 -2.93
N ASN A 109 9.03 -4.17 -2.25
CA ASN A 109 9.81 -5.39 -2.49
C ASN A 109 9.02 -6.64 -2.10
N SER A 110 8.28 -6.58 -0.99
CA SER A 110 7.37 -7.65 -0.56
C SER A 110 6.23 -7.86 -1.57
N ALA A 111 5.69 -6.78 -2.12
CA ALA A 111 4.63 -6.82 -3.12
C ALA A 111 5.06 -7.48 -4.45
N LEU A 112 6.33 -7.32 -4.82
CA LEU A 112 6.92 -7.92 -6.02
C LEU A 112 7.31 -9.39 -5.84
N ALA A 113 7.62 -9.82 -4.61
CA ALA A 113 8.09 -11.17 -4.32
C ALA A 113 6.98 -12.24 -4.36
N GLY A 114 5.70 -11.83 -4.24
CA GLY A 114 4.53 -12.71 -4.27
C GLY A 114 4.01 -13.08 -2.90
#